data_AF-A0A1Y5NUD7-F1
#
_entry.id   AF-A0A1Y5NUD7-F1
#
_cell.length_a   1.000
_cell.length_b   1.000
_cell.length_c   1.000
_cell.angle_alpha   90.00
_cell.angle_beta   90.00
_cell.angle_gamma   90.00
#
_symmetry.space_group_name_H-M   'P 1'
#
loop_
_entity.id
_entity.type
_entity.pdbx_description
1 polymer ?
#
loop_
_entity_poly.entity_id
_entity_poly.type
_entity_poly.pdbx_seq_one_letter_code
_entity_poly.pdbx_strand_id
1 'polypeptide(L)'
;MTTSRSTLRLTRDELGPLRATMRDIQLAVAAYYELTAKSGDVDELGSPVRAFLTSVQQLNESLSRRVADSATYEALITQYGTAGLIDAAKYARNVVEHVLHVVRPDDDTSLIGGMHGLRTYAQWAHIPTDVDAKLHKGTRALRPSYVATVEGREIVAVMLDILHAFWSIAPDIVHRDQLGEWTGFPLRNQPGVGARLHAEEPTDFAAAEEWLNSRRPNGTTRLACGQLTLDGAPLVYGFTFVGQYSFSPFVESAAQVARDVASGARYVRGDVNSRLEDRTQEFRHGVQGAVYLASADLDEWTEELTEIESSEDWCAFLDEEAWMRVASPERGVYPPEFRYPIRRARRLNAFVATRD
;
A
#
# COMPACT_ATOMS: atom_id res chain seq x y z
N MET A 1 -2.72 23.85 15.85
CA MET A 1 -1.47 24.53 15.47
C MET A 1 -0.73 23.62 14.51
N THR A 2 -0.80 23.88 13.22
CA THR A 2 -0.01 23.17 12.19
C THR A 2 1.41 23.71 12.27
N THR A 3 2.31 22.96 12.91
CA THR A 3 3.75 23.17 12.72
C THR A 3 4.04 22.97 11.24
N SER A 4 4.39 24.05 10.55
CA SER A 4 4.87 23.99 9.17
C SER A 4 6.08 23.05 9.13
N ARG A 5 5.89 21.84 8.58
CA ARG A 5 7.00 20.88 8.38
C ARG A 5 7.95 21.52 7.38
N SER A 6 9.21 21.70 7.78
CA SER A 6 10.28 22.08 6.86
C SER A 6 10.44 20.99 5.80
N THR A 7 10.20 21.35 4.55
CA THR A 7 10.27 20.45 3.38
C THR A 7 11.40 20.88 2.45
N LEU A 8 12.00 19.90 1.77
CA LEU A 8 13.05 20.15 0.78
C LEU A 8 12.50 20.98 -0.39
N ARG A 9 13.20 22.05 -0.78
CA ARG A 9 12.78 22.87 -1.93
C ARG A 9 13.43 22.35 -3.20
N LEU A 10 12.60 21.94 -4.16
CA LEU A 10 13.03 21.43 -5.46
C LEU A 10 12.56 22.37 -6.57
N THR A 11 13.43 22.60 -7.54
CA THR A 11 13.08 23.28 -8.79
C THR A 11 12.25 22.36 -9.69
N ARG A 12 11.55 22.95 -10.67
CA ARG A 12 10.76 22.17 -11.64
C ARG A 12 11.64 21.20 -12.46
N ASP A 13 12.86 21.61 -12.79
CA ASP A 13 13.78 20.81 -13.60
C ASP A 13 14.35 19.62 -12.82
N GLU A 14 14.53 19.76 -11.51
CA GLU A 14 14.96 18.67 -10.62
C GLU A 14 13.83 17.65 -10.38
N LEU A 15 12.59 18.13 -10.31
CA LEU A 15 11.44 17.33 -9.88
C LEU A 15 11.14 16.16 -10.81
N GLY A 16 11.25 16.35 -12.13
CA GLY A 16 10.95 15.31 -13.12
C GLY A 16 11.82 14.06 -12.95
N PRO A 17 13.17 14.19 -13.03
CA PRO A 17 14.07 13.06 -12.83
C PRO A 17 13.99 12.41 -11.44
N LEU A 18 13.81 13.21 -10.37
CA LEU A 18 13.65 12.69 -9.01
C LEU A 18 12.36 11.87 -8.88
N ARG A 19 11.26 12.36 -9.46
CA ARG A 19 9.98 11.66 -9.47
C ARG A 19 10.02 10.38 -10.30
N ALA A 20 10.73 10.37 -11.43
CA ALA A 20 10.95 9.15 -12.20
C ALA A 20 11.72 8.11 -11.38
N THR A 21 12.80 8.51 -10.69
CA THR A 21 13.56 7.58 -9.82
C THR A 21 12.70 7.08 -8.65
N MET A 22 11.88 7.94 -8.05
CA MET A 22 10.93 7.53 -6.99
C MET A 22 9.89 6.54 -7.51
N ARG A 23 9.41 6.71 -8.76
CA ARG A 23 8.53 5.73 -9.43
C ARG A 23 9.19 4.37 -9.53
N ASP A 24 10.48 4.31 -9.90
CA ASP A 24 11.22 3.06 -10.02
C ASP A 24 11.34 2.35 -8.67
N ILE A 25 11.60 3.10 -7.59
CA ILE A 25 11.58 2.57 -6.22
C ILE A 25 10.19 2.01 -5.89
N GLN A 26 9.13 2.79 -6.10
CA GLN A 26 7.75 2.37 -5.79
C GLN A 26 7.34 1.11 -6.55
N LEU A 27 7.64 1.04 -7.85
CA LEU A 27 7.35 -0.13 -8.68
C LEU A 27 8.16 -1.36 -8.28
N ALA A 28 9.42 -1.19 -7.85
CA ALA A 28 10.23 -2.30 -7.35
C ALA A 28 9.65 -2.91 -6.06
N VAL A 29 9.11 -2.09 -5.15
CA VAL A 29 8.42 -2.57 -3.94
C VAL A 29 7.14 -3.34 -4.30
N ALA A 30 6.31 -2.78 -5.19
CA ALA A 30 5.10 -3.43 -5.65
C ALA A 30 5.39 -4.77 -6.34
N ALA A 31 6.39 -4.81 -7.21
CA ALA A 31 6.83 -6.03 -7.90
C ALA A 31 7.37 -7.09 -6.93
N TYR A 32 8.19 -6.71 -5.96
CA TYR A 32 8.65 -7.64 -4.92
C TYR A 32 7.45 -8.25 -4.18
N TYR A 33 6.52 -7.42 -3.72
CA TYR A 33 5.39 -7.88 -2.93
C TYR A 33 4.41 -8.74 -3.75
N GLU A 34 4.25 -8.46 -5.04
CA GLU A 34 3.47 -9.34 -5.92
C GLU A 34 4.16 -10.70 -6.13
N LEU A 35 5.48 -10.72 -6.27
CA LEU A 35 6.26 -11.94 -6.43
C LEU A 35 6.19 -12.85 -5.19
N THR A 36 6.10 -12.30 -3.97
CA THR A 36 5.95 -13.13 -2.75
C THR A 36 4.66 -13.96 -2.75
N ALA A 37 3.63 -13.52 -3.48
CA ALA A 37 2.37 -14.27 -3.61
C ALA A 37 2.41 -15.32 -4.74
N LYS A 38 3.31 -15.18 -5.70
CA LYS A 38 3.36 -15.97 -6.94
C LYS A 38 4.50 -16.99 -6.97
N SER A 39 5.62 -16.70 -6.33
CA SER A 39 6.83 -17.53 -6.40
C SER A 39 7.17 -18.16 -5.06
N GLY A 40 7.55 -19.45 -5.11
CA GLY A 40 8.22 -20.13 -4.00
C GLY A 40 9.75 -20.00 -4.07
N ASP A 41 10.28 -19.41 -5.14
CA ASP A 41 11.72 -19.27 -5.37
C ASP A 41 12.25 -17.94 -4.82
N VAL A 42 13.15 -18.04 -3.86
CA VAL A 42 13.81 -16.89 -3.21
C VAL A 42 14.72 -16.16 -4.20
N ASP A 43 15.28 -16.85 -5.18
CA ASP A 43 16.20 -16.25 -6.14
C ASP A 43 15.49 -15.23 -7.06
N GLU A 44 14.21 -15.48 -7.36
CA GLU A 44 13.36 -14.56 -8.11
C GLU A 44 13.05 -13.28 -7.32
N LEU A 45 12.96 -13.37 -5.98
CA LEU A 45 12.76 -12.22 -5.09
C LEU A 45 13.97 -11.27 -5.08
N GLY A 46 15.16 -11.76 -5.41
CA GLY A 46 16.37 -10.95 -5.42
C GLY A 46 16.33 -9.83 -6.46
N SER A 47 15.77 -10.06 -7.64
CA SER A 47 15.76 -9.09 -8.75
C SER A 47 15.08 -7.75 -8.41
N PRO A 48 13.83 -7.71 -7.91
CA PRO A 48 13.21 -6.45 -7.49
C PRO A 48 13.92 -5.80 -6.30
N VAL A 49 14.52 -6.57 -5.38
CA VAL A 49 15.33 -6.02 -4.28
C VAL A 49 16.56 -5.28 -4.81
N ARG A 50 17.25 -5.85 -5.81
CA ARG A 50 18.39 -5.19 -6.47
C ARG A 50 17.96 -3.90 -7.17
N ALA A 51 16.86 -3.93 -7.90
CA ALA A 51 16.32 -2.75 -8.59
C ALA A 51 15.95 -1.64 -7.59
N PHE A 52 15.31 -2.01 -6.48
CA PHE A 52 14.99 -1.11 -5.38
C PHE A 52 16.25 -0.46 -4.79
N LEU A 53 17.25 -1.26 -4.40
CA LEU A 53 18.48 -0.77 -3.78
C LEU A 53 19.27 0.18 -4.69
N THR A 54 19.36 -0.14 -5.99
CA THR A 54 19.99 0.72 -6.99
C THR A 54 19.27 2.06 -7.11
N SER A 55 17.93 2.04 -7.18
CA SER A 55 17.12 3.26 -7.34
C SER A 55 17.14 4.12 -6.08
N VAL A 56 17.13 3.51 -4.89
CA VAL A 56 17.31 4.22 -3.61
C VAL A 56 18.65 4.94 -3.55
N GLN A 57 19.74 4.27 -3.97
CA GLN A 57 21.05 4.90 -4.01
C GLN A 57 21.09 6.07 -4.99
N GLN A 58 20.55 5.89 -6.21
CA GLN A 58 20.48 6.94 -7.22
C GLN A 58 19.68 8.15 -6.73
N LEU A 59 18.56 7.92 -6.04
CA LEU A 59 17.74 8.99 -5.49
C LEU A 59 18.48 9.73 -4.38
N ASN A 60 19.08 9.00 -3.42
CA ASN A 60 19.89 9.61 -2.36
C ASN A 60 21.06 10.41 -2.93
N GLU A 61 21.79 9.90 -3.92
CA GLU A 61 22.89 10.65 -4.56
C GLU A 61 22.41 11.93 -5.25
N SER A 62 21.23 11.87 -5.89
CA SER A 62 20.65 13.05 -6.53
C SER A 62 20.28 14.12 -5.49
N LEU A 63 19.63 13.71 -4.39
CA LEU A 63 19.22 14.62 -3.31
C LEU A 63 20.39 15.15 -2.47
N SER A 64 21.46 14.36 -2.26
CA SER A 64 22.63 14.78 -1.47
C SER A 64 23.64 15.60 -2.26
N ARG A 65 23.69 15.48 -3.59
CA ARG A 65 24.79 16.06 -4.39
C ARG A 65 24.38 16.87 -5.61
N ARG A 66 23.18 16.65 -6.14
CA ARG A 66 22.80 17.19 -7.46
C ARG A 66 21.70 18.24 -7.41
N VAL A 67 20.88 18.24 -6.36
CA VAL A 67 19.88 19.29 -6.15
C VAL A 67 20.51 20.53 -5.52
N ALA A 68 19.96 21.70 -5.83
CA ALA A 68 20.42 22.99 -5.31
C ALA A 68 20.32 23.08 -3.77
N ASP A 69 19.30 22.44 -3.18
CA ASP A 69 19.01 22.48 -1.74
C ASP A 69 19.52 21.25 -0.98
N SER A 70 20.67 20.70 -1.39
CA SER A 70 21.24 19.48 -0.78
C SER A 70 21.57 19.63 0.70
N ALA A 71 21.93 20.84 1.15
CA ALA A 71 22.19 21.11 2.56
C ALA A 71 20.93 20.90 3.43
N THR A 72 19.75 21.28 2.94
CA THR A 72 18.49 21.03 3.63
C THR A 72 18.17 19.54 3.64
N TYR A 73 18.45 18.82 2.55
CA TYR A 73 18.29 17.37 2.52
C TYR A 73 19.12 16.68 3.62
N GLU A 74 20.41 17.02 3.74
CA GLU A 74 21.31 16.46 4.76
C GLU A 74 20.88 16.82 6.20
N ALA A 75 20.31 18.01 6.39
CA ALA A 75 19.72 18.38 7.67
C ALA A 75 18.46 17.57 8.01
N LEU A 76 17.54 17.42 7.04
CA LEU A 76 16.27 16.73 7.23
C LEU A 76 16.43 15.22 7.42
N ILE A 77 17.34 14.56 6.67
CA ILE A 77 17.59 13.12 6.82
C ILE A 77 18.11 12.78 8.23
N THR A 78 18.88 13.69 8.83
CA THR A 78 19.35 13.60 10.21
C THR A 78 18.22 13.91 11.20
N GLN A 79 17.48 15.00 10.99
CA GLN A 79 16.38 15.42 11.85
C GLN A 79 15.29 14.36 11.99
N TYR A 80 14.94 13.68 10.88
CA TYR A 80 13.95 12.62 10.88
C TYR A 80 14.51 11.26 11.31
N GLY A 81 15.80 11.15 11.63
CA GLY A 81 16.43 9.90 12.06
C GLY A 81 16.46 8.82 10.97
N THR A 82 16.41 9.21 9.70
CA THR A 82 16.30 8.28 8.56
C THR A 82 17.65 7.97 7.91
N ALA A 83 18.71 8.69 8.29
CA ALA A 83 20.06 8.48 7.76
C ALA A 83 20.54 7.03 7.88
N GLY A 84 20.25 6.39 9.03
CA GLY A 84 20.60 4.98 9.27
C GLY A 84 19.96 4.01 8.26
N LEU A 85 18.71 4.23 7.86
CA LEU A 85 18.02 3.40 6.87
C LEU A 85 18.64 3.54 5.48
N ILE A 86 18.99 4.78 5.09
CA ILE A 86 19.61 5.05 3.79
C ILE A 86 21.04 4.52 3.73
N ASP A 87 21.79 4.61 4.83
CA ASP A 87 23.13 4.02 4.93
C ASP A 87 23.10 2.49 4.95
N ALA A 88 22.08 1.89 5.58
CA ALA A 88 21.84 0.46 5.51
C ALA A 88 21.52 0.00 4.08
N ALA A 89 20.69 0.74 3.34
CA ALA A 89 20.39 0.46 1.94
C ALA A 89 21.65 0.55 1.05
N LYS A 90 22.50 1.57 1.27
CA LYS A 90 23.81 1.70 0.62
C LYS A 90 24.71 0.49 0.89
N TYR A 91 24.78 0.06 2.14
CA TYR A 91 25.56 -1.12 2.53
C TYR A 91 25.05 -2.37 1.81
N ALA A 92 23.74 -2.63 1.90
CA ALA A 92 23.07 -3.77 1.28
C ALA A 92 23.31 -3.80 -0.24
N ARG A 93 23.16 -2.67 -0.93
CA ARG A 93 23.45 -2.54 -2.37
C ARG A 93 24.86 -3.00 -2.70
N ASN A 94 25.86 -2.53 -1.96
CA ASN A 94 27.25 -2.88 -2.21
C ASN A 94 27.54 -4.37 -1.92
N VAL A 95 26.91 -4.95 -0.88
CA VAL A 95 27.00 -6.39 -0.62
C VAL A 95 26.42 -7.19 -1.79
N VAL A 96 25.24 -6.82 -2.29
CA VAL A 96 24.62 -7.44 -3.48
C VAL A 96 25.59 -7.41 -4.66
N GLU A 97 26.18 -6.25 -4.98
CA GLU A 97 27.03 -6.13 -6.17
C GLU A 97 28.32 -6.96 -6.10
N HIS A 98 28.84 -7.17 -4.90
CA HIS A 98 30.13 -7.84 -4.72
C HIS A 98 30.00 -9.33 -4.37
N VAL A 99 28.91 -9.74 -3.70
CA VAL A 99 28.79 -11.08 -3.10
C VAL A 99 27.41 -11.72 -3.36
N LEU A 100 26.48 -11.02 -4.02
CA LEU A 100 25.21 -11.56 -4.55
C LEU A 100 24.28 -12.24 -3.54
N HIS A 101 24.28 -11.85 -2.26
CA HIS A 101 23.35 -12.42 -1.28
C HIS A 101 22.98 -11.43 -0.16
N VAL A 102 21.70 -11.04 -0.10
CA VAL A 102 21.18 -10.11 0.93
C VAL A 102 19.79 -10.52 1.44
N VAL A 103 19.18 -11.54 0.84
CA VAL A 103 17.83 -11.99 1.18
C VAL A 103 17.90 -13.43 1.64
N ARG A 104 17.24 -13.75 2.76
CA ARG A 104 17.07 -15.11 3.24
C ARG A 104 15.59 -15.39 3.52
N PRO A 105 15.11 -16.63 3.37
CA PRO A 105 13.80 -17.01 3.88
C PRO A 105 13.67 -16.70 5.37
N ASP A 106 12.45 -16.39 5.82
CA ASP A 106 12.11 -16.33 7.23
C ASP A 106 12.18 -17.74 7.84
N ASP A 107 12.91 -17.88 8.95
CA ASP A 107 13.14 -19.16 9.62
C ASP A 107 11.86 -19.70 10.30
N ASP A 108 10.95 -18.80 10.71
CA ASP A 108 9.77 -19.12 11.50
C ASP A 108 8.49 -19.19 10.64
N THR A 109 8.45 -18.47 9.50
CA THR A 109 7.22 -18.28 8.73
C THR A 109 7.40 -18.52 7.22
N SER A 110 7.10 -19.73 6.76
CA SER A 110 7.14 -20.12 5.32
C SER A 110 5.77 -20.53 4.74
N LEU A 111 4.71 -20.54 5.55
CA LEU A 111 3.41 -21.14 5.21
C LEU A 111 2.24 -20.20 5.52
N ILE A 112 2.05 -19.16 4.71
CA ILE A 112 0.81 -18.37 4.70
C ILE A 112 0.34 -18.19 3.25
N GLY A 113 -0.46 -19.11 2.71
CA GLY A 113 -1.31 -18.95 1.51
C GLY A 113 -0.70 -18.35 0.22
N GLY A 114 -0.59 -19.13 -0.85
CA GLY A 114 -0.16 -18.68 -2.19
C GLY A 114 -0.67 -19.64 -3.27
N MET A 115 -0.17 -19.55 -4.52
CA MET A 115 -0.56 -20.44 -5.63
C MET A 115 -0.39 -21.94 -5.28
N HIS A 116 0.42 -22.27 -4.26
CA HIS A 116 0.62 -23.62 -3.72
C HIS A 116 0.52 -23.72 -2.18
N GLY A 117 -0.11 -22.76 -1.50
CA GLY A 117 -0.21 -22.74 -0.03
C GLY A 117 1.09 -22.35 0.71
N LEU A 118 2.16 -22.05 -0.03
CA LEU A 118 3.46 -21.59 0.47
C LEU A 118 3.65 -20.11 0.15
N ARG A 119 4.19 -19.34 1.10
CA ARG A 119 4.70 -17.98 0.87
C ARG A 119 6.09 -17.88 1.44
N THR A 120 6.98 -17.33 0.63
CA THR A 120 8.31 -16.98 1.10
C THR A 120 8.24 -15.54 1.63
N TYR A 121 8.05 -15.39 2.95
CA TYR A 121 8.48 -14.16 3.60
C TYR A 121 10.00 -14.21 3.65
N ALA A 122 10.62 -13.15 3.16
CA ALA A 122 12.06 -13.06 3.18
C ALA A 122 12.47 -11.87 4.03
N GLN A 123 13.55 -12.10 4.75
CA GLN A 123 14.18 -11.12 5.63
C GLN A 123 15.51 -10.68 5.01
N TRP A 124 15.97 -9.52 5.44
CA TRP A 124 17.34 -9.11 5.17
C TRP A 124 18.31 -10.03 5.90
N ALA A 125 19.21 -10.66 5.14
CA ALA A 125 20.10 -11.69 5.63
C ALA A 125 21.20 -11.12 6.55
N HIS A 126 21.64 -11.92 7.51
CA HIS A 126 22.89 -11.64 8.20
C HIS A 126 24.05 -11.64 7.20
N ILE A 127 24.94 -10.64 7.28
CA ILE A 127 26.12 -10.56 6.42
C ILE A 127 27.36 -11.03 7.19
N PRO A 128 27.96 -12.18 6.80
CA PRO A 128 29.14 -12.71 7.45
C PRO A 128 30.33 -11.74 7.45
N THR A 129 31.18 -11.84 8.46
CA THR A 129 32.33 -10.93 8.62
C THR A 129 33.39 -11.08 7.53
N ASP A 130 33.55 -12.27 6.95
CA ASP A 130 34.44 -12.50 5.81
C ASP A 130 33.90 -11.88 4.51
N VAL A 131 32.57 -11.81 4.36
CA VAL A 131 31.89 -11.10 3.27
C VAL A 131 32.11 -9.59 3.43
N ASP A 132 31.86 -9.04 4.61
CA ASP A 132 32.12 -7.62 4.92
C ASP A 132 33.59 -7.24 4.73
N ALA A 133 34.53 -8.12 5.11
CA ALA A 133 35.96 -7.86 4.97
C ALA A 133 36.39 -7.60 3.51
N LYS A 134 35.66 -8.15 2.53
CA LYS A 134 35.91 -7.96 1.08
C LYS A 134 35.44 -6.61 0.56
N LEU A 135 34.61 -5.88 1.32
CA LEU A 135 34.08 -4.59 0.91
C LEU A 135 35.09 -3.45 1.13
N HIS A 136 34.93 -2.37 0.36
CA HIS A 136 35.74 -1.16 0.52
C HIS A 136 35.55 -0.53 1.91
N LYS A 137 36.61 0.11 2.45
CA LYS A 137 36.62 0.71 3.80
C LYS A 137 35.41 1.61 4.09
N GLY A 138 35.03 2.45 3.11
CA GLY A 138 33.87 3.33 3.23
C GLY A 138 32.54 2.59 3.35
N THR A 139 32.37 1.48 2.61
CA THR A 139 31.18 0.63 2.71
C THR A 139 31.11 -0.08 4.06
N ARG A 140 32.22 -0.63 4.55
CA ARG A 140 32.26 -1.30 5.87
C ARG A 140 31.87 -0.38 7.02
N ALA A 141 32.13 0.92 6.90
CA ALA A 141 31.71 1.91 7.89
C ALA A 141 30.17 2.03 8.04
N LEU A 142 29.41 1.59 7.03
CA LEU A 142 27.95 1.61 7.02
C LEU A 142 27.32 0.35 7.66
N ARG A 143 28.13 -0.68 7.92
CA ARG A 143 27.65 -1.95 8.50
C ARG A 143 26.87 -1.79 9.81
N PRO A 144 27.26 -0.92 10.76
CA PRO A 144 26.48 -0.72 11.99
C PRO A 144 25.03 -0.30 11.72
N SER A 145 24.81 0.55 10.70
CA SER A 145 23.46 0.95 10.31
C SER A 145 22.66 -0.22 9.76
N TYR A 146 23.26 -1.09 8.94
CA TYR A 146 22.60 -2.30 8.44
C TYR A 146 22.16 -3.24 9.57
N VAL A 147 23.10 -3.56 10.48
CA VAL A 147 22.82 -4.44 11.61
C VAL A 147 21.74 -3.86 12.52
N ALA A 148 21.76 -2.55 12.77
CA ALA A 148 20.82 -1.91 13.69
C ALA A 148 19.41 -1.69 13.10
N THR A 149 19.29 -1.54 11.77
CA THR A 149 18.03 -1.03 11.17
C THR A 149 17.40 -1.95 10.14
N VAL A 150 18.13 -2.96 9.63
CA VAL A 150 17.70 -3.77 8.48
C VAL A 150 17.84 -5.26 8.72
N GLU A 151 18.97 -5.73 9.28
CA GLU A 151 19.24 -7.16 9.49
C GLU A 151 18.10 -7.87 10.25
N GLY A 152 17.65 -9.01 9.72
CA GLY A 152 16.57 -9.83 10.31
C GLY A 152 15.16 -9.25 10.16
N ARG A 153 14.99 -8.06 9.59
CA ARG A 153 13.65 -7.48 9.35
C ARG A 153 13.06 -7.98 8.04
N GLU A 154 11.74 -8.02 7.98
CA GLU A 154 11.00 -8.29 6.74
C GLU A 154 11.37 -7.28 5.66
N ILE A 155 11.59 -7.77 4.43
CA ILE A 155 12.02 -6.94 3.31
C ILE A 155 11.02 -5.83 2.98
N VAL A 156 9.73 -6.15 2.91
CA VAL A 156 8.69 -5.16 2.56
C VAL A 156 8.61 -4.07 3.62
N ALA A 157 8.62 -4.42 4.91
CA ALA A 157 8.63 -3.44 5.98
C ALA A 157 9.76 -2.40 5.83
N VAL A 158 10.99 -2.84 5.54
CA VAL A 158 12.14 -1.94 5.34
C VAL A 158 11.98 -1.11 4.06
N MET A 159 11.49 -1.71 2.97
CA MET A 159 11.24 -1.00 1.72
C MET A 159 10.20 0.13 1.91
N LEU A 160 9.12 -0.14 2.66
CA LEU A 160 8.11 0.84 3.02
C LEU A 160 8.67 1.95 3.92
N ASP A 161 9.55 1.62 4.87
CA ASP A 161 10.21 2.60 5.74
C ASP A 161 11.11 3.56 4.94
N ILE A 162 11.86 3.05 3.96
CA ILE A 162 12.71 3.87 3.09
C ILE A 162 11.85 4.78 2.20
N LEU A 163 10.76 4.26 1.63
CA LEU A 163 9.80 5.08 0.88
C LEU A 163 9.19 6.19 1.76
N HIS A 164 8.81 5.85 2.99
CA HIS A 164 8.29 6.80 3.97
C HIS A 164 9.32 7.88 4.34
N ALA A 165 10.60 7.49 4.48
CA ALA A 165 11.69 8.41 4.76
C ALA A 165 11.85 9.46 3.65
N PHE A 166 11.90 9.02 2.38
CA PHE A 166 11.98 9.95 1.25
C PHE A 166 10.75 10.88 1.16
N TRP A 167 9.55 10.33 1.34
CA TRP A 167 8.33 11.14 1.35
C TRP A 167 8.29 12.16 2.48
N SER A 168 8.75 11.80 3.67
CA SER A 168 8.80 12.70 4.82
C SER A 168 9.71 13.91 4.59
N ILE A 169 10.77 13.75 3.80
CA ILE A 169 11.74 14.79 3.46
C ILE A 169 11.28 15.62 2.25
N ALA A 170 10.79 14.95 1.21
CA ALA A 170 10.51 15.54 -0.10
C ALA A 170 9.21 14.96 -0.69
N PRO A 171 8.02 15.32 -0.18
CA PRO A 171 6.76 14.69 -0.58
C PRO A 171 6.42 14.88 -2.08
N ASP A 172 6.93 15.95 -2.71
CA ASP A 172 6.63 16.28 -4.11
C ASP A 172 7.26 15.31 -5.13
N ILE A 173 8.29 14.55 -4.72
CA ILE A 173 8.96 13.56 -5.58
C ILE A 173 8.15 12.27 -5.69
N VAL A 174 7.13 12.06 -4.85
CA VAL A 174 6.25 10.89 -4.97
C VAL A 174 5.62 10.89 -6.35
N HIS A 175 5.85 9.80 -7.11
CA HIS A 175 5.15 9.60 -8.35
C HIS A 175 3.74 9.08 -8.04
N ARG A 176 2.75 9.72 -8.67
CA ARG A 176 1.33 9.40 -8.52
C ARG A 176 0.77 8.89 -9.84
N ASP A 177 -0.13 7.92 -9.76
CA ASP A 177 -0.84 7.38 -10.91
C ASP A 177 -1.98 8.32 -11.37
N GLN A 178 -2.79 7.85 -12.32
CA GLN A 178 -3.90 8.62 -12.88
C GLN A 178 -5.03 8.90 -11.87
N LEU A 179 -5.11 8.12 -10.80
CA LEU A 179 -6.07 8.29 -9.70
C LEU A 179 -5.51 9.17 -8.58
N GLY A 180 -4.27 9.65 -8.72
CA GLY A 180 -3.59 10.46 -7.71
C GLY A 180 -2.99 9.65 -6.57
N GLU A 181 -3.02 8.32 -6.64
CA GLU A 181 -2.39 7.44 -5.65
C GLU A 181 -0.94 7.15 -5.97
N TRP A 182 -0.17 6.72 -4.97
CA TRP A 182 1.23 6.35 -5.21
C TRP A 182 1.30 5.22 -6.25
N THR A 183 2.16 5.36 -7.25
CA THR A 183 2.24 4.35 -8.32
C THR A 183 2.66 2.99 -7.77
N GLY A 184 1.87 1.94 -8.06
CA GLY A 184 2.08 0.59 -7.52
C GLY A 184 1.52 0.38 -6.11
N PHE A 185 0.79 1.37 -5.56
CA PHE A 185 0.17 1.32 -4.25
C PHE A 185 -1.35 1.53 -4.31
N PRO A 186 -2.11 1.05 -3.30
CA PRO A 186 -1.64 0.22 -2.19
C PRO A 186 -1.13 -1.12 -2.70
N LEU A 187 -0.23 -1.72 -1.93
CA LEU A 187 0.18 -3.09 -2.18
C LEU A 187 -1.05 -4.01 -2.13
N ARG A 188 -1.12 -4.97 -3.06
CA ARG A 188 -2.28 -5.87 -3.18
C ARG A 188 -2.48 -6.66 -1.90
N ASN A 189 -3.65 -6.57 -1.30
CA ASN A 189 -3.95 -7.32 -0.08
C ASN A 189 -3.67 -8.81 -0.30
N GLN A 190 -3.04 -9.40 0.70
CA GLN A 190 -2.69 -10.82 0.74
C GLN A 190 -3.41 -11.45 1.95
N PRO A 191 -4.15 -12.56 1.79
CA PRO A 191 -4.88 -13.14 2.92
C PRO A 191 -3.94 -13.50 4.07
N GLY A 192 -4.38 -13.26 5.30
CA GLY A 192 -3.62 -13.55 6.53
C GLY A 192 -2.51 -12.55 6.85
N VAL A 193 -2.37 -11.45 6.11
CA VAL A 193 -1.28 -10.48 6.29
C VAL A 193 -1.80 -9.18 6.88
N GLY A 194 -1.43 -8.93 8.14
CA GLY A 194 -1.73 -7.66 8.82
C GLY A 194 -0.78 -6.52 8.47
N ALA A 195 0.36 -6.82 7.83
CA ALA A 195 1.38 -5.83 7.49
C ALA A 195 0.85 -4.67 6.64
N ARG A 196 1.53 -3.53 6.72
CA ARG A 196 1.15 -2.30 6.02
C ARG A 196 1.09 -2.51 4.51
N LEU A 197 0.11 -1.88 3.87
CA LEU A 197 -0.05 -1.92 2.41
C LEU A 197 0.37 -0.60 1.74
N HIS A 198 0.72 0.42 2.53
CA HIS A 198 1.09 1.72 2.00
C HIS A 198 2.25 2.33 2.79
N ALA A 199 3.16 3.03 2.12
CA ALA A 199 4.32 3.65 2.78
C ALA A 199 3.91 4.78 3.75
N GLU A 200 2.83 5.50 3.45
CA GLU A 200 2.27 6.52 4.35
C GLU A 200 1.49 5.92 5.54
N GLU A 201 1.24 4.60 5.57
CA GLU A 201 0.52 3.96 6.68
C GLU A 201 1.38 3.97 7.96
N PRO A 202 0.90 4.56 9.06
CA PRO A 202 1.57 4.50 10.36
C PRO A 202 1.70 3.06 10.88
N THR A 203 2.74 2.81 11.69
CA THR A 203 2.92 1.52 12.39
C THR A 203 2.10 1.44 13.67
N ASP A 204 1.82 2.58 14.30
CA ASP A 204 0.91 2.64 15.45
C ASP A 204 -0.54 2.47 14.99
N PHE A 205 -1.29 1.62 15.68
CA PHE A 205 -2.64 1.25 15.28
C PHE A 205 -3.61 2.44 15.28
N ALA A 206 -3.59 3.26 16.33
CA ALA A 206 -4.52 4.38 16.45
C ALA A 206 -4.24 5.44 15.38
N ALA A 207 -2.95 5.72 15.14
CA ALA A 207 -2.53 6.59 14.05
C ALA A 207 -2.89 6.00 12.68
N ALA A 208 -2.82 4.68 12.50
CA ALA A 208 -3.16 4.01 11.25
C ALA A 208 -4.67 4.08 10.96
N GLU A 209 -5.52 3.95 11.97
CA GLU A 209 -6.96 4.13 11.84
C GLU A 209 -7.32 5.59 11.52
N GLU A 210 -6.70 6.56 12.18
CA GLU A 210 -6.88 7.99 11.87
C GLU A 210 -6.42 8.31 10.45
N TRP A 211 -5.25 7.84 10.06
CA TRP A 211 -4.70 7.96 8.70
C TRP A 211 -5.70 7.42 7.68
N LEU A 212 -6.20 6.20 7.87
CA LEU A 212 -7.14 5.55 6.97
C LEU A 212 -8.45 6.35 6.82
N ASN A 213 -8.97 6.91 7.92
CA ASN A 213 -10.20 7.71 7.96
C ASN A 213 -10.05 9.11 7.35
N SER A 214 -8.83 9.67 7.37
CA SER A 214 -8.54 11.01 6.87
C SER A 214 -8.43 11.09 5.34
N ARG A 215 -8.25 9.95 4.67
CA ARG A 215 -8.05 9.86 3.23
C ARG A 215 -9.35 9.61 2.49
N ARG A 216 -9.40 10.02 1.23
CA ARG A 216 -10.41 9.53 0.29
C ARG A 216 -10.28 8.01 0.13
N PRO A 217 -11.40 7.28 -0.01
CA PRO A 217 -11.34 5.89 -0.43
C PRO A 217 -10.75 5.79 -1.84
N ASN A 218 -9.99 4.72 -2.10
CA ASN A 218 -9.50 4.44 -3.45
C ASN A 218 -10.63 3.87 -4.32
N GLY A 219 -10.41 3.94 -5.64
CA GLY A 219 -11.42 3.63 -6.65
C GLY A 219 -11.96 4.90 -7.31
N THR A 220 -12.60 4.73 -8.45
CA THR A 220 -13.23 5.83 -9.19
C THR A 220 -14.60 6.19 -8.64
N THR A 221 -15.37 5.21 -8.16
CA THR A 221 -16.75 5.43 -7.68
C THR A 221 -17.16 4.34 -6.68
N ARG A 222 -17.93 4.72 -5.65
CA ARG A 222 -18.54 3.80 -4.69
C ARG A 222 -20.03 3.68 -5.00
N LEU A 223 -20.49 2.49 -5.38
CA LEU A 223 -21.90 2.20 -5.65
C LEU A 223 -22.55 1.65 -4.38
N ALA A 224 -23.40 2.45 -3.73
CA ALA A 224 -24.16 2.04 -2.55
C ALA A 224 -25.28 1.08 -2.95
N CYS A 225 -25.30 -0.08 -2.30
CA CYS A 225 -26.30 -1.14 -2.51
C CYS A 225 -27.27 -1.26 -1.34
N GLY A 226 -26.96 -0.63 -0.21
CA GLY A 226 -27.83 -0.66 0.97
C GLY A 226 -27.25 0.06 2.17
N GLN A 227 -28.09 0.08 3.22
CA GLN A 227 -27.75 0.51 4.56
C GLN A 227 -28.27 -0.53 5.56
N LEU A 228 -27.46 -0.87 6.55
CA LEU A 228 -27.87 -1.69 7.69
C LEU A 228 -27.43 -1.04 9.00
N THR A 229 -28.16 -1.29 10.08
CA THR A 229 -27.82 -0.81 11.42
C THR A 229 -27.18 -1.93 12.20
N LEU A 230 -25.88 -1.78 12.48
CA LEU A 230 -25.10 -2.74 13.29
C LEU A 230 -24.71 -2.08 14.61
N ASP A 231 -25.06 -2.71 15.73
CA ASP A 231 -24.77 -2.20 17.08
C ASP A 231 -25.21 -0.74 17.29
N GLY A 232 -26.34 -0.36 16.68
CA GLY A 232 -26.90 0.99 16.75
C GLY A 232 -26.21 2.04 15.85
N ALA A 233 -25.27 1.62 15.00
CA ALA A 233 -24.59 2.48 14.04
C ALA A 233 -25.05 2.17 12.59
N PRO A 234 -25.49 3.18 11.82
CA PRO A 234 -25.83 2.99 10.41
C PRO A 234 -24.57 2.80 9.56
N LEU A 235 -24.52 1.69 8.84
CA LEU A 235 -23.45 1.31 7.91
C LEU A 235 -24.00 1.29 6.49
N VAL A 236 -23.36 2.04 5.60
CA VAL A 236 -23.62 1.99 4.16
C VAL A 236 -22.66 0.97 3.55
N TYR A 237 -23.20 0.12 2.69
CA TYR A 237 -22.44 -0.93 2.02
C TYR A 237 -22.69 -0.93 0.51
N GLY A 238 -21.76 -1.55 -0.21
CA GLY A 238 -21.85 -1.67 -1.64
C GLY A 238 -20.53 -2.05 -2.27
N PHE A 239 -20.26 -1.55 -3.47
CA PHE A 239 -19.11 -1.94 -4.29
C PHE A 239 -18.21 -0.76 -4.63
N THR A 240 -16.90 -1.03 -4.68
CA THR A 240 -15.90 -0.06 -5.12
C THR A 240 -15.51 -0.32 -6.55
N PHE A 241 -15.72 0.64 -7.44
CA PHE A 241 -15.40 0.52 -8.85
C PHE A 241 -14.06 1.17 -9.20
N VAL A 242 -13.37 0.57 -10.17
CA VAL A 242 -12.26 1.17 -10.94
C VAL A 242 -12.64 1.01 -12.41
N GLY A 243 -13.03 2.12 -13.03
CA GLY A 243 -13.73 2.05 -14.32
C GLY A 243 -15.03 1.27 -14.17
N GLN A 244 -15.23 0.23 -14.99
CA GLN A 244 -16.45 -0.59 -14.97
C GLN A 244 -16.36 -1.84 -14.08
N TYR A 245 -15.21 -2.14 -13.48
CA TYR A 245 -15.04 -3.32 -12.62
C TYR A 245 -15.05 -2.95 -11.14
N SER A 246 -15.70 -3.79 -10.34
CA SER A 246 -15.54 -3.83 -8.89
C SER A 246 -14.86 -5.11 -8.44
N PHE A 247 -13.81 -4.97 -7.63
CA PHE A 247 -13.05 -6.08 -7.05
C PHE A 247 -13.26 -6.24 -5.54
N SER A 248 -13.98 -5.30 -4.93
CA SER A 248 -14.09 -5.22 -3.48
C SER A 248 -15.43 -4.62 -3.07
N PRO A 249 -16.13 -5.26 -2.11
CA PRO A 249 -17.18 -4.57 -1.40
C PRO A 249 -16.60 -3.44 -0.54
N PHE A 250 -17.47 -2.57 -0.07
CA PHE A 250 -17.17 -1.61 0.99
C PHE A 250 -18.25 -1.63 2.06
N VAL A 251 -17.84 -1.27 3.27
CA VAL A 251 -18.73 -1.03 4.42
C VAL A 251 -18.18 0.16 5.18
N GLU A 252 -18.94 1.25 5.24
CA GLU A 252 -18.53 2.47 5.93
C GLU A 252 -19.67 3.04 6.76
N SER A 253 -19.34 3.71 7.87
CA SER A 253 -20.37 4.42 8.63
C SER A 253 -20.92 5.58 7.81
N ALA A 254 -22.18 5.96 8.05
CA ALA A 254 -22.77 7.11 7.38
C ALA A 254 -21.93 8.39 7.57
N ALA A 255 -21.35 8.58 8.76
CA ALA A 255 -20.42 9.67 9.05
C ALA A 255 -19.14 9.62 8.21
N GLN A 256 -18.58 8.43 7.95
CA GLN A 256 -17.41 8.30 7.09
C GLN A 256 -17.76 8.61 5.63
N VAL A 257 -18.89 8.10 5.13
CA VAL A 257 -19.32 8.41 3.76
C VAL A 257 -19.57 9.91 3.58
N ALA A 258 -20.20 10.58 4.56
CA ALA A 258 -20.37 12.03 4.53
C ALA A 258 -19.02 12.77 4.45
N ARG A 259 -18.01 12.32 5.21
CA ARG A 259 -16.63 12.86 5.10
C ARG A 259 -16.03 12.60 3.73
N ASP A 260 -16.24 11.42 3.17
CA ASP A 260 -15.71 11.04 1.87
C ASP A 260 -16.33 11.91 0.77
N VAL A 261 -17.65 12.06 0.75
CA VAL A 261 -18.39 12.94 -0.18
C VAL A 261 -17.94 14.39 -0.03
N ALA A 262 -17.85 14.91 1.19
CA ALA A 262 -17.36 16.27 1.45
C ALA A 262 -15.90 16.46 0.99
N SER A 263 -15.10 15.39 1.06
CA SER A 263 -13.75 15.40 0.53
C SER A 263 -13.72 15.29 -0.99
N GLY A 264 -14.82 14.99 -1.70
CA GLY A 264 -14.90 14.89 -3.16
C GLY A 264 -14.88 13.46 -3.71
N ALA A 265 -15.07 12.43 -2.86
CA ALA A 265 -15.24 11.06 -3.32
C ALA A 265 -16.66 10.86 -3.87
N ARG A 266 -16.77 10.14 -4.98
CA ARG A 266 -18.04 9.92 -5.67
C ARG A 266 -18.76 8.70 -5.12
N TYR A 267 -19.95 8.92 -4.55
CA TYR A 267 -20.89 7.88 -4.15
C TYR A 267 -22.14 7.96 -5.03
N VAL A 268 -22.65 6.80 -5.46
CA VAL A 268 -23.83 6.71 -6.33
C VAL A 268 -24.75 5.57 -5.90
N ARG A 269 -26.00 5.62 -6.34
CA ARG A 269 -27.01 4.54 -6.18
C ARG A 269 -27.72 4.29 -7.51
N GLY A 270 -28.19 3.07 -7.75
CA GLY A 270 -28.90 2.72 -8.99
C GLY A 270 -29.45 1.30 -9.00
N ASP A 271 -30.02 0.88 -10.12
CA ASP A 271 -30.54 -0.48 -10.30
C ASP A 271 -29.41 -1.50 -10.52
N VAL A 272 -28.92 -2.03 -9.41
CA VAL A 272 -27.84 -3.02 -9.31
C VAL A 272 -28.19 -4.39 -9.91
N ASN A 273 -29.43 -4.86 -9.81
CA ASN A 273 -29.79 -6.23 -10.20
C ASN A 273 -29.80 -6.43 -11.72
N SER A 274 -30.14 -5.39 -12.48
CA SER A 274 -30.15 -5.46 -13.95
C SER A 274 -28.84 -5.00 -14.59
N ARG A 275 -27.95 -4.34 -13.82
CA ARG A 275 -26.77 -3.65 -14.37
C ARG A 275 -25.43 -4.26 -13.98
N LEU A 276 -25.38 -5.15 -13.00
CA LEU A 276 -24.15 -5.82 -12.57
C LEU A 276 -24.10 -7.28 -13.04
N GLU A 277 -22.96 -7.68 -13.59
CA GLU A 277 -22.67 -9.04 -14.00
C GLU A 277 -21.51 -9.61 -13.19
N ASP A 278 -21.66 -10.82 -12.64
CA ASP A 278 -20.57 -11.54 -11.99
C ASP A 278 -19.56 -12.04 -13.04
N ARG A 279 -18.35 -11.48 -12.99
CA ARG A 279 -17.22 -11.83 -13.85
C ARG A 279 -16.07 -12.46 -13.09
N THR A 280 -16.31 -12.97 -11.87
CA THR A 280 -15.29 -13.57 -11.00
C THR A 280 -14.47 -14.65 -11.72
N GLN A 281 -15.11 -15.44 -12.59
CA GLN A 281 -14.47 -16.53 -13.33
C GLN A 281 -13.40 -16.07 -14.35
N GLU A 282 -13.39 -14.79 -14.71
CA GLU A 282 -12.39 -14.18 -15.61
C GLU A 282 -11.10 -13.78 -14.87
N PHE A 283 -11.10 -13.81 -13.52
CA PHE A 283 -9.99 -13.36 -12.69
C PHE A 283 -9.52 -14.49 -11.76
N ARG A 284 -9.10 -15.61 -12.38
CA ARG A 284 -8.84 -16.87 -11.66
C ARG A 284 -7.68 -16.77 -10.68
N HIS A 285 -6.78 -15.79 -10.85
CA HIS A 285 -5.60 -15.61 -10.03
C HIS A 285 -5.66 -14.33 -9.17
N GLY A 286 -5.91 -14.54 -7.87
CA GLY A 286 -5.61 -13.57 -6.80
C GLY A 286 -6.72 -12.59 -6.40
N VAL A 287 -7.97 -12.80 -6.81
CA VAL A 287 -9.10 -12.04 -6.25
C VAL A 287 -9.52 -12.62 -4.91
N GLN A 288 -9.87 -11.76 -3.95
CA GLN A 288 -10.35 -12.15 -2.62
C GLN A 288 -11.85 -11.91 -2.49
N GLY A 289 -12.63 -12.35 -3.49
CA GLY A 289 -14.07 -12.14 -3.53
C GLY A 289 -14.62 -12.13 -4.95
N ALA A 290 -15.90 -11.75 -5.04
CA ALA A 290 -16.57 -11.60 -6.31
C ALA A 290 -16.06 -10.38 -7.08
N VAL A 291 -15.98 -10.50 -8.40
CA VAL A 291 -15.70 -9.40 -9.32
C VAL A 291 -16.97 -9.09 -10.11
N TYR A 292 -17.43 -7.85 -10.03
CA TYR A 292 -18.61 -7.40 -10.76
C TYR A 292 -18.22 -6.45 -11.89
N LEU A 293 -18.86 -6.61 -13.05
CA LEU A 293 -18.79 -5.71 -14.19
C LEU A 293 -20.10 -4.91 -14.28
N ALA A 294 -19.99 -3.59 -14.37
CA ALA A 294 -21.11 -2.74 -14.77
C ALA A 294 -21.35 -2.87 -16.28
N SER A 295 -22.58 -3.17 -16.66
CA SER A 295 -23.00 -3.35 -18.07
C SER A 295 -22.90 -2.10 -18.95
N ALA A 296 -22.83 -0.92 -18.32
CA ALA A 296 -22.65 0.38 -18.94
C ALA A 296 -21.92 1.31 -17.95
N ASP A 297 -21.46 2.46 -18.43
CA ASP A 297 -20.86 3.47 -17.56
C ASP A 297 -21.83 3.86 -16.44
N LEU A 298 -21.29 3.96 -15.22
CA LEU A 298 -22.09 4.21 -14.00
C LEU A 298 -22.95 5.47 -14.14
N ASP A 299 -22.49 6.49 -14.88
CA ASP A 299 -23.17 7.76 -15.11
C ASP A 299 -24.50 7.62 -15.87
N GLU A 300 -24.67 6.52 -16.62
CA GLU A 300 -25.87 6.33 -17.45
C GLU A 300 -27.08 5.80 -16.67
N TRP A 301 -26.85 5.20 -15.50
CA TRP A 301 -27.89 4.46 -14.77
C TRP A 301 -27.85 4.64 -13.25
N THR A 302 -26.94 5.48 -12.75
CA THR A 302 -26.85 5.81 -11.33
C THR A 302 -27.12 7.28 -11.08
N GLU A 303 -27.59 7.58 -9.88
CA GLU A 303 -27.76 8.93 -9.35
C GLU A 303 -26.72 9.18 -8.27
N GLU A 304 -26.20 10.40 -8.19
CA GLU A 304 -25.27 10.77 -7.13
C GLU A 304 -25.93 10.74 -5.75
N LEU A 305 -25.22 10.16 -4.79
CA LEU A 305 -25.60 10.14 -3.39
C LEU A 305 -24.91 11.32 -2.70
N THR A 306 -25.57 12.48 -2.67
CA THR A 306 -25.03 13.69 -2.04
C THR A 306 -25.22 13.71 -0.53
N GLU A 307 -26.26 13.04 -0.03
CA GLU A 307 -26.52 12.84 1.39
C GLU A 307 -27.01 11.40 1.60
N ILE A 308 -26.60 10.79 2.71
CA ILE A 308 -27.20 9.53 3.15
C ILE A 308 -28.47 9.89 3.91
N GLU A 309 -29.59 9.89 3.18
CA GLU A 309 -30.90 10.13 3.76
C GLU A 309 -31.43 8.88 4.50
N SER A 310 -31.70 9.08 5.79
CA SER A 310 -32.66 8.37 6.65
C SER A 310 -32.21 7.13 7.44
N SER A 311 -32.89 6.99 8.58
CA SER A 311 -32.69 6.09 9.72
C SER A 311 -33.16 4.65 9.50
N GLU A 312 -33.62 4.31 8.29
CA GLU A 312 -34.16 2.98 7.99
C GLU A 312 -33.17 2.16 7.18
N ASP A 313 -33.07 0.87 7.53
CA ASP A 313 -32.24 -0.09 6.81
C ASP A 313 -32.91 -0.45 5.47
N TRP A 314 -32.10 -0.63 4.44
CA TRP A 314 -32.55 -0.98 3.10
C TRP A 314 -31.50 -1.81 2.37
N CYS A 315 -31.95 -2.67 1.47
CA CYS A 315 -31.08 -3.55 0.67
C CYS A 315 -31.59 -3.64 -0.76
N ALA A 316 -30.74 -3.32 -1.74
CA ALA A 316 -31.07 -3.38 -3.17
C ALA A 316 -30.35 -4.50 -3.93
N PHE A 317 -29.30 -5.11 -3.36
CA PHE A 317 -28.51 -6.18 -3.98
C PHE A 317 -28.12 -7.22 -2.94
N LEU A 318 -28.19 -8.52 -3.26
CA LEU A 318 -28.03 -9.61 -2.28
C LEU A 318 -29.02 -9.50 -1.11
N ASP A 319 -29.03 -10.49 -0.23
CA ASP A 319 -29.80 -10.41 1.02
C ASP A 319 -29.01 -9.70 2.14
N GLU A 320 -29.73 -9.26 3.16
CA GLU A 320 -29.15 -8.61 4.34
C GLU A 320 -28.11 -9.50 5.03
N GLU A 321 -28.34 -10.82 5.07
CA GLU A 321 -27.43 -11.79 5.69
C GLU A 321 -26.06 -11.79 4.99
N ALA A 322 -26.04 -11.72 3.66
CA ALA A 322 -24.80 -11.63 2.88
C ALA A 322 -24.02 -10.36 3.23
N TRP A 323 -24.68 -9.21 3.32
CA TRP A 323 -24.01 -7.96 3.70
C TRP A 323 -23.58 -7.94 5.16
N MET A 324 -24.34 -8.57 6.06
CA MET A 324 -23.94 -8.76 7.44
C MET A 324 -22.68 -9.61 7.57
N ARG A 325 -22.52 -10.66 6.75
CA ARG A 325 -21.27 -11.44 6.66
C ARG A 325 -20.10 -10.61 6.14
N VAL A 326 -20.35 -9.64 5.26
CA VAL A 326 -19.32 -8.70 4.78
C VAL A 326 -18.97 -7.69 5.87
N ALA A 327 -19.95 -7.13 6.59
CA ALA A 327 -19.77 -6.06 7.55
C ALA A 327 -19.21 -6.52 8.92
N SER A 328 -19.62 -7.69 9.39
CA SER A 328 -19.27 -8.20 10.73
C SER A 328 -17.75 -8.34 10.97
N PRO A 329 -16.93 -8.80 10.01
CA PRO A 329 -15.47 -8.81 10.15
C PRO A 329 -14.83 -7.42 10.28
N GLU A 330 -15.50 -6.35 9.85
CA GLU A 330 -14.98 -4.97 9.93
C GLU A 330 -15.53 -4.16 11.11
N ARG A 331 -16.77 -4.45 11.53
CA ARG A 331 -17.53 -3.59 12.46
C ARG A 331 -18.17 -4.35 13.63
N GLY A 332 -17.99 -5.66 13.73
CA GLY A 332 -18.55 -6.50 14.80
C GLY A 332 -17.59 -6.78 15.97
N VAL A 333 -17.75 -7.97 16.56
CA VAL A 333 -17.17 -8.43 17.84
C VAL A 333 -15.65 -8.68 17.79
N TYR A 334 -15.05 -8.64 16.61
CA TYR A 334 -13.61 -8.91 16.47
C TYR A 334 -12.74 -7.79 17.06
N PRO A 335 -11.56 -8.13 17.61
CA PRO A 335 -10.63 -7.11 18.08
C PRO A 335 -10.18 -6.15 16.96
N PRO A 336 -9.85 -4.88 17.28
CA PRO A 336 -9.43 -3.87 16.30
C PRO A 336 -8.33 -4.35 15.32
N GLU A 337 -7.35 -5.09 15.82
CA GLU A 337 -6.23 -5.67 15.07
C GLU A 337 -6.65 -6.68 13.98
N PHE A 338 -7.82 -7.31 14.11
CA PHE A 338 -8.40 -8.17 13.08
C PHE A 338 -9.26 -7.38 12.08
N ARG A 339 -9.99 -6.38 12.58
CA ARG A 339 -10.91 -5.58 11.76
C ARG A 339 -10.18 -4.63 10.82
N TYR A 340 -9.11 -4.00 11.31
CA TYR A 340 -8.39 -2.96 10.58
C TYR A 340 -7.79 -3.45 9.26
N PRO A 341 -7.06 -4.58 9.17
CA PRO A 341 -6.49 -5.03 7.89
C PRO A 341 -7.55 -5.28 6.81
N ILE A 342 -8.72 -5.82 7.19
CA ILE A 342 -9.86 -6.07 6.29
C ILE A 342 -10.41 -4.74 5.76
N ARG A 343 -10.72 -3.83 6.68
CA ARG A 343 -11.24 -2.50 6.34
C ARG A 343 -10.24 -1.69 5.50
N ARG A 344 -8.96 -1.71 5.88
CA ARG A 344 -7.86 -1.08 5.13
C ARG A 344 -7.82 -1.58 3.71
N ALA A 345 -7.84 -2.90 3.50
CA ALA A 345 -7.79 -3.47 2.16
C ALA A 345 -8.99 -3.03 1.30
N ARG A 346 -10.21 -2.99 1.87
CA ARG A 346 -11.44 -2.59 1.15
C ARG A 346 -11.51 -1.08 0.88
N ARG A 347 -11.11 -0.27 1.85
CA ARG A 347 -11.10 1.19 1.69
C ARG A 347 -10.00 1.66 0.74
N LEU A 348 -8.81 1.05 0.78
CA LEU A 348 -7.74 1.32 -0.19
C LEU A 348 -7.93 0.56 -1.51
N ASN A 349 -8.99 -0.25 -1.64
CA ASN A 349 -9.26 -1.07 -2.82
C ASN A 349 -8.05 -1.91 -3.25
N ALA A 350 -7.36 -2.52 -2.28
CA ALA A 350 -6.14 -3.30 -2.47
C ALA A 350 -6.37 -4.68 -3.12
N PHE A 351 -7.46 -4.84 -3.87
CA PHE A 351 -7.86 -6.11 -4.48
C PHE A 351 -7.83 -6.08 -6.01
N VAL A 352 -7.52 -4.92 -6.61
CA VAL A 352 -7.48 -4.75 -8.06
C VAL A 352 -6.52 -5.78 -8.66
N ALA A 353 -7.06 -6.61 -9.53
CA ALA A 353 -6.33 -7.65 -10.24
C ALA A 353 -6.19 -7.26 -11.72
N THR A 354 -5.10 -7.69 -12.35
CA THR A 354 -4.99 -7.68 -13.82
C THR A 354 -5.80 -8.85 -14.39
N ARG A 355 -6.42 -8.65 -15.56
CA ARG A 355 -7.01 -9.75 -16.33
C ARG A 355 -5.91 -10.71 -16.77
N ASP A 356 -6.22 -12.02 -16.76
CA ASP A 356 -5.35 -13.07 -17.28
C ASP A 356 -5.26 -13.04 -18.82
#